data_AF-A0A8T3PY22-F1
#
_entry.id   AF-A0A8T3PY22-F1
#
_cell.length_a   1.000
_cell.length_b   1.000
_cell.length_c   1.000
_cell.angle_alpha   90.00
_cell.angle_beta   90.00
_cell.angle_gamma   90.00
#
_symmetry.space_group_name_H-M   'P 1'
#
loop_
_entity.id
_entity.type
_entity.pdbx_description
1 polymer ?
#
loop_
_entity_poly.entity_id
_entity_poly.type
_entity_poly.pdbx_seq_one_letter_code
_entity_poly.pdbx_strand_id
1 'polypeptide(L)'
;MTSAPPASRITPAARLRGRLSLPADKSIAHRALIVGALSGGPTAVALRSPGRDVLSTVECLRELGAHITEDVGRYTISGRPSRDAVLDCGNSGTTMRLLAGAVAGLPLRVALDGDDSLRARPMERVAT
;
A
#
# COMPACT_ATOMS: atom_id res chain seq x y z
N MET A 1 -22.97 -5.73 -3.70
CA MET A 1 -23.37 -6.36 -2.42
C MET A 1 -22.54 -7.63 -2.23
N THR A 2 -21.37 -7.52 -1.61
CA THR A 2 -20.48 -8.66 -1.36
C THR A 2 -20.86 -9.23 0.00
N SER A 3 -21.38 -10.46 0.02
CA SER A 3 -21.77 -11.14 1.27
C SER A 3 -20.57 -11.21 2.21
N ALA A 4 -20.78 -10.89 3.50
CA ALA A 4 -19.76 -11.08 4.51
C ALA A 4 -19.24 -12.53 4.46
N PRO A 5 -17.92 -12.76 4.59
CA PRO A 5 -17.39 -14.13 4.58
C PRO A 5 -18.07 -14.93 5.70
N PRO A 6 -18.35 -16.21 5.47
CA PRO A 6 -19.01 -17.04 6.48
C PRO A 6 -18.18 -17.05 7.76
N ALA A 7 -18.86 -16.89 8.90
CA ALA A 7 -18.22 -16.95 10.21
C ALA A 7 -17.45 -18.28 10.34
N SER A 8 -16.14 -18.21 10.53
CA SER A 8 -15.31 -19.39 10.70
C SER A 8 -15.35 -19.82 12.16
N ARG A 9 -15.88 -21.02 12.43
CA ARG A 9 -15.85 -21.61 13.78
C ARG A 9 -14.50 -22.24 14.02
N ILE A 10 -13.74 -21.70 14.98
CA ILE A 10 -12.47 -22.29 15.42
C ILE A 10 -12.76 -23.29 16.54
N THR A 11 -12.28 -24.52 16.39
CA THR A 11 -12.38 -25.57 17.41
C THR A 11 -11.01 -25.83 18.05
N PRO A 12 -10.93 -26.33 19.30
CA PRO A 12 -9.66 -26.65 19.94
C PRO A 12 -8.83 -27.64 19.11
N ALA A 13 -7.55 -27.32 18.92
CA ALA A 13 -6.60 -28.21 18.27
C ALA A 13 -5.77 -28.95 19.33
N ALA A 14 -5.62 -30.27 19.18
CA ALA A 14 -4.82 -31.07 20.13
C ALA A 14 -3.33 -30.69 20.07
N ARG A 15 -2.78 -30.47 18.87
CA ARG A 15 -1.40 -30.00 18.60
C ARG A 15 -1.34 -29.30 17.24
N LEU A 16 -0.47 -28.28 17.10
CA LEU A 16 -0.11 -27.67 15.81
C LEU A 16 1.35 -28.04 15.47
N ARG A 17 1.59 -28.62 14.29
CA ARG A 17 2.93 -28.97 13.81
C ARG A 17 3.05 -28.70 12.32
N GLY A 18 4.07 -27.95 11.91
CA GLY A 18 4.31 -27.61 10.51
C GLY A 18 5.36 -26.53 10.35
N ARG A 19 5.60 -26.11 9.11
CA ARG A 19 6.37 -24.92 8.76
C ARG A 19 5.46 -23.99 7.97
N LEU A 20 5.55 -22.70 8.25
CA LEU A 20 4.87 -21.68 7.46
C LEU A 20 5.88 -20.67 6.91
N SER A 21 5.58 -20.14 5.75
CA SER A 21 6.26 -18.95 5.23
C SER A 21 5.42 -17.74 5.58
N LEU A 22 6.07 -16.73 6.15
CA LEU A 22 5.39 -15.49 6.49
C LEU A 22 5.25 -14.59 5.25
N PRO A 23 4.15 -13.81 5.16
CA PRO A 23 4.03 -12.77 4.16
C PRO A 23 5.07 -11.66 4.41
N ALA A 24 5.25 -10.79 3.42
CA ALA A 24 6.09 -9.62 3.57
C ALA A 24 5.60 -8.70 4.72
N ASP A 25 6.53 -8.06 5.42
CA ASP A 25 6.19 -7.07 6.44
C ASP A 25 5.47 -5.88 5.79
N LYS A 26 4.25 -5.61 6.25
CA LYS A 26 3.38 -4.57 5.69
C LYS A 26 4.01 -3.19 5.78
N SER A 27 4.64 -2.88 6.90
CA SER A 27 5.24 -1.57 7.20
C SER A 27 6.45 -1.30 6.32
N ILE A 28 7.34 -2.27 6.13
CA ILE A 28 8.50 -2.19 5.26
C ILE A 28 8.06 -2.13 3.81
N ALA A 29 7.05 -2.93 3.41
CA ALA A 29 6.54 -2.95 2.05
C ALA A 29 6.06 -1.55 1.59
N HIS A 30 5.22 -0.87 2.38
CA HIS A 30 4.78 0.49 2.06
C HIS A 30 5.96 1.44 1.83
N ARG A 31 6.93 1.44 2.75
CA ARG A 31 8.07 2.35 2.69
C ARG A 31 8.99 2.04 1.52
N ALA A 32 9.28 0.76 1.28
CA ALA A 32 10.13 0.33 0.18
C ALA A 32 9.54 0.73 -1.18
N LEU A 33 8.22 0.58 -1.36
CA LEU A 33 7.52 1.01 -2.57
C LEU A 33 7.60 2.53 -2.76
N ILE A 34 7.27 3.31 -1.72
CA ILE A 34 7.25 4.78 -1.79
C ILE A 34 8.66 5.34 -2.04
N VAL A 35 9.65 4.89 -1.27
CA VAL A 35 11.05 5.33 -1.44
C VAL A 35 11.59 4.89 -2.80
N GLY A 36 11.26 3.68 -3.24
CA GLY A 36 11.62 3.19 -4.58
C GLY A 36 11.11 4.11 -5.69
N ALA A 37 9.84 4.51 -5.63
CA ALA A 37 9.25 5.44 -6.59
C ALA A 37 9.90 6.83 -6.55
N LEU A 38 10.18 7.35 -5.35
CA LEU A 38 10.84 8.64 -5.18
C LEU A 38 12.31 8.64 -5.63
N SER A 39 12.97 7.48 -5.69
CA SER A 39 14.35 7.39 -6.19
C SER A 39 14.45 7.73 -7.68
N GLY A 40 13.39 7.45 -8.46
CA GLY A 40 13.32 7.64 -9.91
C GLY A 40 14.07 6.61 -10.75
N GLY A 41 15.02 5.87 -10.15
CA GLY A 41 15.73 4.77 -10.80
C GLY A 41 15.04 3.42 -10.60
N PRO A 42 15.45 2.38 -11.35
CA PRO A 42 14.94 1.02 -11.18
C PRO A 42 15.17 0.52 -9.74
N THR A 43 14.10 0.21 -9.03
CA THR A 43 14.12 -0.36 -7.67
C THR A 43 13.32 -1.65 -7.65
N ALA A 44 13.92 -2.73 -7.14
CA ALA A 44 13.24 -4.02 -7.00
C ALA A 44 12.89 -4.29 -5.53
N VAL A 45 11.62 -4.61 -5.27
CA VAL A 45 11.10 -4.96 -3.95
C VAL A 45 10.48 -6.35 -3.99
N ALA A 46 10.96 -7.27 -3.15
CA ALA A 46 10.38 -8.59 -3.02
C ALA A 46 9.20 -8.57 -2.03
N LEU A 47 7.98 -8.69 -2.54
CA LEU A 47 6.73 -8.70 -1.80
C LEU A 47 5.95 -9.98 -2.12
N ARG A 48 6.19 -11.04 -1.34
CA ARG A 48 5.40 -12.27 -1.45
C ARG A 48 4.04 -12.07 -0.79
N SER A 49 2.98 -12.22 -1.59
CA SER A 49 1.57 -12.13 -1.16
C SER A 49 1.24 -10.85 -0.37
N PRO A 50 1.41 -9.65 -0.98
CA PRO A 50 1.09 -8.40 -0.31
C PRO A 50 -0.40 -8.33 0.04
N GLY A 51 -0.70 -7.80 1.22
CA GLY A 51 -2.07 -7.52 1.62
C GLY A 51 -2.66 -6.34 0.82
N ARG A 52 -3.99 -6.19 0.90
CA ARG A 52 -4.73 -5.12 0.19
C ARG A 52 -4.17 -3.72 0.43
N ASP A 53 -3.80 -3.40 1.67
CA ASP A 53 -3.21 -2.10 2.01
C ASP A 53 -1.98 -1.77 1.16
N VAL A 54 -1.08 -2.75 0.99
CA VAL A 54 0.17 -2.58 0.22
C VAL A 54 -0.15 -2.46 -1.26
N LEU A 55 -1.13 -3.22 -1.75
CA LEU A 55 -1.61 -3.09 -3.12
C LEU A 55 -2.21 -1.71 -3.39
N SER A 56 -2.96 -1.12 -2.44
CA SER A 56 -3.41 0.27 -2.57
C SER A 56 -2.24 1.24 -2.71
N THR A 57 -1.10 1.02 -2.03
CA THR A 57 0.11 1.83 -2.27
C THR A 57 0.65 1.66 -3.68
N VAL A 58 0.69 0.42 -4.21
CA VAL A 58 1.15 0.17 -5.58
C VAL A 58 0.29 0.92 -6.59
N GLU A 59 -1.04 0.84 -6.47
CA GLU A 59 -1.94 1.53 -7.39
C GLU A 59 -1.84 3.05 -7.26
N CYS A 60 -1.81 3.59 -6.05
CA CYS A 60 -1.59 5.03 -5.83
C CYS A 60 -0.30 5.53 -6.51
N LEU A 61 0.80 4.77 -6.42
CA LEU A 61 2.06 5.14 -7.05
C LEU A 61 1.97 5.05 -8.59
N ARG A 62 1.25 4.07 -9.13
CA ARG A 62 0.97 3.96 -10.58
C ARG A 62 0.17 5.15 -11.09
N GLU A 63 -0.88 5.55 -10.36
CA GLU A 63 -1.71 6.71 -10.69
C GLU A 63 -0.91 8.02 -10.68
N LEU A 64 0.03 8.15 -9.73
CA LEU A 64 1.00 9.25 -9.69
C LEU A 64 2.02 9.20 -10.85
N GLY A 65 2.01 8.17 -11.68
CA GLY A 65 2.87 8.03 -12.87
C GLY A 65 4.14 7.22 -12.68
N ALA A 66 4.35 6.57 -11.53
CA ALA A 66 5.44 5.61 -11.37
C ALA A 66 5.14 4.34 -12.19
N HIS A 67 6.12 3.83 -12.92
CA HIS A 67 5.98 2.57 -13.62
C HIS A 67 6.32 1.41 -12.68
N ILE A 68 5.31 0.64 -12.29
CA ILE A 68 5.46 -0.53 -11.42
C ILE A 68 4.98 -1.79 -12.13
N THR A 69 5.89 -2.75 -12.35
CA THR A 69 5.58 -4.09 -12.84
C THR A 69 5.76 -5.12 -11.72
N GLU A 70 5.10 -6.27 -11.85
CA GLU A 70 5.19 -7.37 -10.90
C GLU A 70 5.50 -8.66 -11.65
N ASP A 71 6.44 -9.43 -11.11
CA ASP A 71 6.80 -10.77 -11.59
C ASP A 71 7.08 -11.70 -10.40
N VAL A 72 6.20 -12.67 -10.17
CA VAL A 72 6.32 -13.70 -9.11
C VAL A 72 6.66 -13.12 -7.72
N GLY A 73 5.92 -12.10 -7.30
CA GLY A 73 6.11 -11.40 -6.02
C GLY A 73 7.34 -10.49 -5.99
N ARG A 74 7.94 -10.16 -7.13
CA ARG A 74 8.96 -9.12 -7.26
C ARG A 74 8.37 -7.93 -7.99
N TYR A 75 8.32 -6.79 -7.31
CA TYR A 75 7.84 -5.53 -7.83
C TYR A 75 9.03 -4.71 -8.32
N THR A 76 9.03 -4.32 -9.59
CA THR A 76 10.05 -3.43 -10.16
C THR A 76 9.43 -2.06 -10.38
N ILE A 77 10.02 -1.04 -9.77
CA ILE A 77 9.56 0.33 -9.75
C ILE A 77 10.56 1.17 -10.54
N SER A 78 10.07 2.04 -11.43
CA SER A 78 10.88 3.04 -12.11
C SER A 78 10.05 4.27 -12.43
N GLY A 79 10.71 5.41 -12.65
CA GLY A 79 10.01 6.67 -12.87
C GLY A 79 9.49 7.29 -11.57
N ARG A 80 9.52 8.62 -11.51
CA ARG A 80 9.08 9.40 -10.35
C ARG A 80 7.58 9.73 -10.45
N PRO A 81 6.89 9.95 -9.32
CA PRO A 81 5.62 10.65 -9.32
C PRO A 81 5.72 11.92 -10.16
N SER A 82 4.84 12.04 -11.17
CA SER A 82 4.90 13.05 -12.22
C SER A 82 3.52 13.48 -12.74
N ARG A 83 2.44 12.97 -12.14
CA ARG A 83 1.06 13.24 -12.55
C ARG A 83 0.20 13.64 -11.36
N ASP A 84 -0.68 14.61 -11.60
CA ASP A 84 -1.77 14.95 -10.68
C ASP A 84 -2.76 13.78 -10.61
N ALA A 85 -3.33 13.52 -9.43
CA ALA A 85 -4.21 12.37 -9.22
C ALA A 85 -5.13 12.51 -8.00
N VAL A 86 -6.25 11.79 -8.02
CA VAL A 86 -7.08 11.50 -6.84
C VAL A 86 -6.83 10.04 -6.49
N LEU A 87 -6.18 9.80 -5.34
CA LEU A 87 -5.67 8.48 -4.97
C LEU A 87 -6.62 7.78 -4.00
N ASP A 88 -7.07 6.58 -4.37
CA ASP A 88 -7.80 5.70 -3.46
C ASP A 88 -6.81 4.88 -2.60
N CYS A 89 -6.65 5.30 -1.35
CA CYS A 89 -5.81 4.61 -0.36
C CYS A 89 -6.48 3.36 0.23
N GLY A 90 -7.73 3.04 -0.17
CA GLY A 90 -8.53 1.96 0.36
C GLY A 90 -8.79 2.14 1.86
N ASN A 91 -8.49 1.10 2.66
CA ASN A 91 -8.54 1.16 4.12
C ASN A 91 -7.18 1.54 4.74
N SER A 92 -6.14 1.75 3.93
CA SER A 92 -4.76 1.86 4.43
C SER A 92 -4.43 3.26 4.91
N GLY A 93 -4.57 3.46 6.22
CA GLY A 93 -4.10 4.69 6.87
C GLY A 93 -2.58 4.87 6.84
N THR A 94 -1.81 3.82 6.53
CA THR A 94 -0.36 3.94 6.28
C THR A 94 -0.09 4.51 4.89
N THR A 95 -0.79 4.02 3.87
CA THR A 95 -0.71 4.55 2.49
C THR A 95 -1.02 6.05 2.49
N MET A 96 -2.18 6.44 3.01
CA MET A 96 -2.64 7.83 2.98
C MET A 96 -1.67 8.78 3.68
N ARG A 97 -1.26 8.48 4.92
CA ARG A 97 -0.41 9.38 5.70
C ARG A 97 1.01 9.49 5.16
N LEU A 98 1.59 8.37 4.68
CA LEU A 98 2.92 8.41 4.09
C LEU A 98 2.93 9.12 2.75
N LEU A 99 1.92 8.88 1.90
CA LEU A 99 1.81 9.57 0.62
C LEU A 99 1.58 11.07 0.79
N ALA A 100 0.77 11.50 1.77
CA ALA A 100 0.59 12.92 2.07
C ALA A 100 1.93 13.65 2.25
N GLY A 101 2.83 13.10 3.08
CA GLY A 101 4.17 13.67 3.26
C GLY A 101 5.06 13.51 2.02
N ALA A 102 5.01 12.35 1.36
CA ALA A 102 5.87 12.04 0.21
C ALA A 102 5.61 12.95 -1.00
N VAL A 103 4.36 13.34 -1.23
CA VAL A 103 3.98 14.16 -2.39
C VAL A 103 3.87 15.65 -2.08
N ALA A 104 3.84 16.06 -0.80
CA ALA A 104 3.67 17.46 -0.40
C ALA A 104 4.75 18.41 -0.95
N GLY A 105 5.96 17.91 -1.19
CA GLY A 105 7.06 18.69 -1.76
C GLY A 105 7.14 18.66 -3.30
N LEU A 106 6.23 17.96 -3.97
CA LEU A 106 6.24 17.82 -5.42
C LEU A 106 5.32 18.88 -6.06
N PRO A 107 5.63 19.36 -7.28
CA PRO A 107 4.79 20.30 -8.01
C PRO A 107 3.57 19.59 -8.64
N LEU A 108 2.82 18.85 -7.82
CA LEU A 108 1.68 18.02 -8.23
C LEU A 108 0.45 18.38 -7.38
N ARG A 109 -0.73 18.31 -7.99
CA ARG A 109 -2.02 18.35 -7.27
C ARG A 109 -2.46 16.92 -6.99
N VAL A 110 -2.47 16.56 -5.72
CA VAL A 110 -2.84 15.21 -5.27
C VAL A 110 -3.95 15.30 -4.23
N ALA A 111 -5.06 14.63 -4.47
CA ALA A 111 -6.09 14.40 -3.46
C ALA A 111 -5.98 12.96 -2.95
N LEU A 112 -6.14 12.75 -1.64
CA LEU A 112 -6.06 11.44 -1.00
C LEU A 112 -7.43 11.09 -0.45
N ASP A 113 -7.95 9.92 -0.83
CA ASP A 113 -9.24 9.42 -0.38
C ASP A 113 -9.16 7.94 0.04
N GLY A 114 -10.26 7.39 0.53
CA GLY A 114 -10.39 5.97 0.85
C GLY A 114 -11.81 5.57 1.21
N ASP A 115 -11.93 4.40 1.84
CA ASP A 115 -13.23 3.91 2.30
C ASP A 115 -13.78 4.68 3.51
N ASP A 116 -15.05 4.46 3.85
CA ASP A 116 -15.73 5.14 4.97
C ASP A 116 -14.99 4.98 6.30
N SER A 117 -14.38 3.81 6.53
CA SER A 117 -13.60 3.57 7.74
C SER A 117 -12.33 4.42 7.76
N LEU A 118 -11.63 4.57 6.63
CA LEU A 118 -10.42 5.39 6.53
C LEU A 118 -10.76 6.88 6.63
N ARG A 119 -11.83 7.34 5.96
CA ARG A 119 -12.31 8.73 6.03
C ARG A 119 -12.65 9.19 7.44
N ALA A 120 -13.11 8.28 8.30
CA ALA A 120 -13.39 8.56 9.70
C ALA A 120 -12.13 8.64 10.59
N ARG A 121 -10.93 8.32 10.09
CA ARG A 121 -9.70 8.32 10.91
C ARG A 121 -9.08 9.72 10.98
N PRO A 122 -8.48 10.09 12.12
CA PRO A 122 -7.83 11.39 12.25
C PRO A 122 -6.60 11.50 11.34
N MET A 123 -6.53 12.62 10.61
CA MET A 123 -5.42 13.01 9.73
C MET A 123 -4.63 14.22 10.23
N GLU A 124 -5.11 14.92 11.26
CA GLU A 124 -4.51 16.13 11.86
C GLU A 124 -3.07 15.94 12.34
N ARG A 125 -2.65 14.69 12.59
CA ARG A 125 -1.27 14.38 12.96
C ARG A 125 -0.25 14.53 11.82
N VAL A 126 -0.72 14.63 10.57
CA VAL A 126 0.12 14.84 9.38
C VAL A 126 -0.40 15.97 8.49
N ALA A 127 -1.63 16.44 8.71
CA ALA A 127 -2.17 17.63 8.09
C ALA A 127 -1.84 18.85 8.96
N THR A 128 -1.40 19.94 8.33
CA THR A 128 -1.15 21.24 8.97
C THR A 128 -2.38 22.12 8.97
#